data_AF-A0A378B7T2-F1
#
_entry.id   AF-A0A378B7T2-F1
#
_cell.length_a   1.000
_cell.length_b   1.000
_cell.length_c   1.000
_cell.angle_alpha   90.00
_cell.angle_beta   90.00
_cell.angle_gamma   90.00
#
_symmetry.space_group_name_H-M   'P 1'
#
loop_
_entity.id
_entity.type
_entity.pdbx_description
1 polymer ?
#
loop_
_entity_poly.entity_id
_entity_poly.type
_entity_poly.pdbx_seq_one_letter_code
_entity_poly.pdbx_strand_id
1 'polypeptide(L)'
;MPDVPNFTIHDFRRTARTHLAALGVDPVVAERCLNHRIKGVEGIYNRHQYFEERRAALELWAGLLVSLEQGEKYNVVPMIRGA
;
A
#
# COMPACT_ATOMS: atom_id res chain seq x y z
N MET A 1 5.90 -2.28 -23.76
CA MET A 1 5.35 -3.64 -23.69
C MET A 1 3.92 -3.58 -24.18
N PRO A 2 3.58 -4.15 -25.34
CA PRO A 2 2.26 -4.00 -25.97
C PRO A 2 1.10 -4.51 -25.11
N ASP A 3 1.39 -5.49 -24.24
CA ASP A 3 0.38 -6.17 -23.40
C ASP A 3 0.30 -5.65 -21.96
N VAL A 4 1.09 -4.61 -21.61
CA VAL A 4 1.04 -4.01 -20.28
C VAL A 4 0.11 -2.79 -20.34
N PRO A 5 -1.00 -2.78 -19.57
CA PRO A 5 -1.88 -1.63 -19.49
C PRO A 5 -1.12 -0.35 -19.12
N ASN A 6 -1.61 0.80 -19.57
CA ASN A 6 -1.01 2.08 -19.22
C ASN A 6 -0.91 2.23 -17.70
N PHE A 7 0.30 2.43 -17.19
CA PHE A 7 0.59 2.57 -15.77
C PHE A 7 0.97 4.01 -15.46
N THR A 8 0.37 4.58 -14.44
CA THR A 8 0.56 5.97 -14.03
C THR A 8 1.04 6.08 -12.59
N ILE A 9 1.47 7.27 -12.18
CA ILE A 9 1.85 7.52 -10.78
C ILE A 9 0.69 7.23 -9.81
N HIS A 10 -0.57 7.37 -10.24
CA HIS A 10 -1.74 7.07 -9.41
C HIS A 10 -1.81 5.57 -9.05
N ASP A 11 -1.31 4.70 -9.91
CA ASP A 11 -1.38 3.25 -9.69
C ASP A 11 -0.48 2.79 -8.55
N PHE A 12 0.57 3.54 -8.19
CA PHE A 12 1.31 3.29 -6.94
C PHE A 12 0.40 3.37 -5.70
N ARG A 13 -0.48 4.38 -5.65
CA ARG A 13 -1.41 4.56 -4.52
C ARG A 13 -2.49 3.48 -4.52
N ARG A 14 -2.97 3.08 -5.71
CA ARG A 14 -3.93 1.97 -5.87
C ARG A 14 -3.32 0.66 -5.38
N THR A 15 -2.09 0.35 -5.81
CA THR A 15 -1.36 -0.85 -5.38
C THR A 15 -1.12 -0.86 -3.87
N ALA A 16 -0.64 0.25 -3.31
CA ALA A 16 -0.45 0.38 -1.86
C ALA A 16 -1.75 0.14 -1.09
N ARG A 17 -2.87 0.73 -1.54
CA ARG A 17 -4.19 0.55 -0.91
C ARG A 17 -4.63 -0.90 -0.86
N THR A 18 -4.46 -1.61 -1.98
CA THR A 18 -4.83 -3.02 -2.11
C THR A 18 -3.97 -3.90 -1.21
N HIS A 19 -2.65 -3.68 -1.18
CA HIS A 19 -1.75 -4.44 -0.31
C HIS A 19 -2.04 -4.22 1.17
N LEU A 20 -2.23 -2.97 1.60
CA LEU A 20 -2.59 -2.67 3.00
C LEU A 20 -3.90 -3.38 3.41
N ALA A 21 -4.88 -3.45 2.51
CA ALA A 21 -6.11 -4.22 2.76
C ALA A 21 -5.83 -5.72 2.92
N ALA A 22 -5.05 -6.29 1.99
CA ALA A 22 -4.68 -7.71 2.00
C ALA A 22 -3.84 -8.09 3.23
N LEU A 23 -3.04 -7.16 3.76
CA LEU A 23 -2.28 -7.29 5.00
C LEU A 23 -3.15 -7.13 6.27
N GLY A 24 -4.46 -6.90 6.12
CA GLY A 24 -5.39 -6.78 7.23
C GLY A 24 -5.34 -5.43 7.97
N VAL A 25 -4.74 -4.40 7.37
CA VAL A 25 -4.69 -3.06 7.96
C VAL A 25 -6.10 -2.46 7.98
N ASP A 26 -6.46 -1.84 9.12
CA ASP A 26 -7.73 -1.14 9.27
C ASP A 26 -7.98 -0.14 8.12
N PRO A 27 -9.19 -0.09 7.53
CA PRO A 27 -9.48 0.79 6.40
C PRO A 27 -9.19 2.26 6.67
N VAL A 28 -9.48 2.77 7.87
CA VAL A 28 -9.22 4.18 8.21
C VAL A 28 -7.71 4.42 8.21
N VAL A 29 -6.94 3.55 8.86
CA VAL A 29 -5.48 3.65 8.88
C VAL A 29 -4.90 3.57 7.46
N ALA A 30 -5.38 2.64 6.62
CA ALA A 30 -4.94 2.49 5.24
C ALA A 30 -5.21 3.74 4.38
N GLU A 31 -6.40 4.36 4.51
CA GLU A 31 -6.73 5.62 3.83
C GLU A 31 -5.84 6.78 4.35
N ARG A 32 -5.51 6.80 5.64
CA ARG A 32 -4.62 7.80 6.24
C ARG A 32 -3.17 7.62 5.81
N CYS A 33 -2.69 6.40 5.58
CA CYS A 33 -1.38 6.14 4.94
C CYS A 33 -1.28 6.81 3.57
N LEU A 34 -2.40 6.86 2.83
CA LEU A 34 -2.48 7.55 1.55
C LEU A 34 -2.67 9.06 1.71
N ASN A 35 -2.72 9.63 2.91
CA ASN A 35 -3.06 11.04 3.14
C ASN A 35 -4.46 11.43 2.63
N HIS A 36 -5.39 10.47 2.59
CA HIS A 36 -6.79 10.80 2.36
C HIS A 36 -7.42 11.40 3.64
N ARG A 37 -8.45 12.23 3.42
CA ARG A 37 -9.23 12.81 4.52
C ARG A 37 -10.39 11.89 4.88
N ILE A 38 -10.67 11.77 6.18
CA ILE A 38 -11.90 11.15 6.67
C ILE A 38 -13.07 12.00 6.17
N LYS A 39 -14.04 11.35 5.54
CA LYS A 39 -15.18 12.03 4.91
C LYS A 39 -16.30 12.25 5.92
N GLY A 40 -17.17 13.22 5.63
CA GLY A 40 -18.39 13.46 6.40
C GLY A 40 -18.16 14.00 7.81
N VAL A 41 -19.19 13.83 8.65
CA VAL A 41 -19.24 14.33 10.03
C VAL A 41 -18.13 13.72 10.89
N GLU A 42 -17.74 12.47 10.61
CA GLU A 42 -16.65 11.82 11.33
C GLU A 42 -15.35 12.63 11.23
N GLY A 43 -15.00 13.18 10.05
CA GLY A 43 -13.80 13.99 9.87
C GLY A 43 -13.82 15.32 10.63
N ILE A 44 -14.98 15.77 11.12
CA ILE A 44 -15.10 16.97 11.96
C ILE A 44 -14.56 16.67 13.37
N TYR A 45 -14.95 15.51 13.92
CA TYR A 45 -14.64 15.11 15.29
C TYR A 45 -13.37 14.26 15.40
N ASN A 46 -13.11 13.41 14.42
CA ASN A 46 -11.95 12.53 14.39
C ASN A 46 -10.73 13.30 13.83
N ARG A 47 -10.04 14.00 14.73
CA ARG A 47 -8.80 14.73 14.45
C ARG A 47 -7.54 13.89 14.67
N HIS A 48 -7.70 12.64 15.07
CA HIS A 48 -6.57 11.77 15.35
C HIS A 48 -5.78 11.50 14.06
N GLN A 49 -4.45 11.59 14.14
CA GLN A 49 -3.60 11.47 12.95
C GLN A 49 -3.23 10.02 12.63
N TYR A 50 -3.49 9.09 13.55
CA TYR A 50 -3.15 7.68 13.45
C TYR A 50 -1.66 7.47 13.15
N PHE A 51 -0.79 8.26 13.78
CA PHE A 51 0.62 8.31 13.37
C PHE A 51 1.33 6.98 13.62
N GLU A 52 1.16 6.40 14.81
CA GLU A 52 1.79 5.13 15.17
C GLU A 52 1.18 3.96 14.39
N GLU A 53 -0.14 3.97 14.16
CA GLU A 53 -0.83 2.97 13.36
C GLU A 53 -0.41 3.03 11.89
N ARG A 54 -0.24 4.24 11.34
CA ARG A 54 0.29 4.44 9.98
C ARG A 54 1.73 3.97 9.87
N ARG A 55 2.56 4.24 10.88
CA ARG A 55 3.94 3.74 10.93
C ARG A 55 3.93 2.21 10.87
N ALA A 56 3.22 1.55 11.78
CA ALA A 56 3.14 0.09 11.83
C ALA A 56 2.59 -0.51 10.52
N ALA A 57 1.56 0.10 9.93
CA ALA A 57 1.00 -0.34 8.65
C ALA A 57 1.99 -0.22 7.49
N LEU A 58 2.76 0.87 7.44
CA LEU A 58 3.78 1.09 6.40
C LEU A 58 5.01 0.20 6.60
N GLU A 59 5.39 -0.08 7.84
CA GLU A 59 6.45 -1.06 8.17
C GLU A 59 6.04 -2.47 7.74
N LEU A 60 4.79 -2.87 7.99
CA LEU A 60 4.25 -4.15 7.52
C LEU A 60 4.26 -4.24 6.00
N TRP A 61 3.86 -3.18 5.30
CA TRP A 61 3.90 -3.15 3.84
C TRP A 61 5.34 -3.16 3.30
N ALA A 62 6.27 -2.45 3.93
CA ALA A 62 7.69 -2.51 3.59
C ALA A 62 8.25 -3.93 3.75
N GLY A 63 7.89 -4.62 4.83
CA GLY A 63 8.25 -6.03 5.05
C GLY A 63 7.77 -6.94 3.91
N LEU A 64 6.53 -6.77 3.45
CA LEU A 64 6.02 -7.49 2.27
C LEU A 64 6.88 -7.22 1.03
N LEU A 65 7.21 -5.95 0.74
CA LEU A 65 8.00 -5.59 -0.43
C LEU A 65 9.40 -6.22 -0.40
N VAL A 66 10.05 -6.24 0.77
CA VAL A 66 11.36 -6.89 0.96
C VAL A 66 11.26 -8.40 0.73
N SER A 67 10.26 -9.07 1.30
CA SER A 67 10.05 -10.50 1.04
C SER A 67 9.81 -10.80 -0.44
N LEU A 68 9.06 -9.95 -1.15
CA LEU A 68 8.83 -10.08 -2.59
C LEU A 68 10.12 -9.90 -3.40
N GLU A 69 10.94 -8.91 -3.06
CA GLU A 69 12.24 -8.67 -3.69
C GLU A 69 13.18 -9.88 -3.52
N GLN A 70 13.14 -10.51 -2.35
CA GLN A 70 13.94 -11.70 -2.02
C GLN A 70 13.40 -12.99 -2.64
N GLY A 71 12.22 -12.97 -3.27
CA GLY A 71 11.57 -14.14 -3.86
C GLY A 71 10.91 -15.08 -2.84
N GLU A 72 10.59 -14.58 -1.65
CA GLU A 72 9.96 -15.37 -0.59
C GLU A 72 8.43 -15.40 -0.73
N LYS A 73 7.85 -16.61 -0.63
CA LYS A 73 6.42 -16.89 -0.38
C LYS A 73 5.37 -16.04 -1.11
N TYR A 74 5.62 -15.62 -2.34
CA TYR A 74 4.63 -15.02 -3.23
C TYR A 74 4.97 -15.36 -4.69
N ASN A 75 3.97 -15.45 -5.55
CA ASN A 75 4.11 -15.80 -6.97
C ASN A 75 4.73 -14.65 -7.79
N VAL A 76 5.87 -14.13 -7.35
CA VAL A 76 6.65 -13.11 -8.05
C VAL A 76 7.66 -13.81 -8.96
N VAL A 77 7.53 -13.57 -10.27
CA VAL A 77 8.48 -14.06 -11.27
C VAL A 77 9.66 -13.10 -11.33
N PRO A 78 10.90 -13.55 -11.05
CA PRO A 78 12.08 -12.70 -11.15
C PRO A 78 12.26 -12.19 -12.57
N MET A 79 12.37 -10.87 -12.75
CA MET A 79 12.76 -10.29 -14.03
C MET A 79 14.28 -10.37 -14.18
N ILE A 80 14.75 -11.30 -15.00
CA ILE A 80 16.15 -11.39 -15.37
C ILE A 80 16.47 -10.20 -16.29
N ARG A 81 17.46 -9.37 -15.94
CA ARG A 81 18.00 -8.39 -16.88
C ARG A 81 18.58 -9.15 -18.06
N GLY A 82 18.00 -8.95 -19.25
CA GLY A 82 18.58 -9.43 -20.49
C GLY A 82 20.01 -8.90 -20.61
N ALA A 83 20.94 -9.81 -20.91
CA ALA A 83 22.36 -9.52 -21.12
C ALA A 83 22.58 -8.55 -22.28
#